data_AF-A0A087ALG7-F1
#
_entry.id   AF-A0A087ALG7-F1
#
_cell.length_a   1.000
_cell.length_b   1.000
_cell.length_c   1.000
_cell.angle_alpha   90.00
_cell.angle_beta   90.00
_cell.angle_gamma   90.00
#
_symmetry.space_group_name_H-M   'P 1'
#
loop_
_entity.id
_entity.type
_entity.pdbx_description
1 polymer ?
#
loop_
_entity_poly.entity_id
_entity_poly.type
_entity_poly.pdbx_seq_one_letter_code
_entity_poly.pdbx_strand_id
1 'polypeptide(L)'
;MIGEPVAIIVFVDDEMGGGITTMLNPRITTAQQYYETAEGCLSLDGERAVTRAQYIEVDYDNTKGKPRHARFEGFTAQIIQHEVDHCLGKII
;
A
#
# COMPACT_ATOMS: atom_id res chain seq x y z
N MET A 1 2.99 -21.31 -9.27
CA MET A 1 2.12 -22.27 -9.99
C MET A 1 1.25 -21.51 -10.99
N ILE A 2 0.62 -22.19 -11.97
CA ILE A 2 -0.47 -21.56 -12.76
C ILE A 2 -1.70 -21.47 -11.84
N GLY A 3 -2.27 -20.27 -11.67
CA GLY A 3 -3.51 -20.04 -10.92
C GLY A 3 -3.39 -19.46 -9.51
N GLU A 4 -2.20 -19.02 -9.07
CA GLU A 4 -2.11 -18.26 -7.81
C GLU A 4 -2.55 -16.80 -8.03
N PRO A 5 -3.40 -16.24 -7.15
CA PRO A 5 -3.77 -14.83 -7.22
C PRO A 5 -2.53 -13.97 -7.00
N VAL A 6 -2.31 -13.02 -7.90
CA VAL A 6 -1.25 -12.01 -7.78
C VAL A 6 -1.89 -10.74 -7.23
N ALA A 7 -1.40 -10.28 -6.09
CA ALA A 7 -1.77 -8.96 -5.56
C ALA A 7 -0.91 -7.90 -6.24
N ILE A 8 -1.53 -6.86 -6.78
CA ILE A 8 -0.83 -5.79 -7.49
C ILE A 8 -1.35 -4.46 -6.98
N ILE A 9 -0.45 -3.61 -6.51
CA ILE A 9 -0.77 -2.22 -6.17
C ILE A 9 0.08 -1.28 -7.02
N VAL A 10 -0.51 -0.15 -7.41
CA VAL A 10 0.13 0.87 -8.23
C VAL A 10 -0.20 2.23 -7.65
N PHE A 11 0.83 3.03 -7.39
CA PHE A 11 0.65 4.38 -6.85
C PHE A 11 1.73 5.32 -7.38
N VAL A 12 1.49 6.62 -7.23
CA VAL A 12 2.44 7.69 -7.55
C VAL A 12 2.79 8.41 -6.27
N ASP A 13 4.07 8.66 -6.06
CA ASP A 13 4.58 9.44 -4.94
C ASP A 13 5.61 10.45 -5.45
N ASP A 14 5.32 11.73 -5.26
CA ASP A 14 6.19 12.84 -5.66
C ASP A 14 7.50 12.85 -4.88
N GLU A 15 7.51 12.39 -3.62
CA GLU A 15 8.74 12.27 -2.82
C GLU A 15 9.66 11.17 -3.36
N MET A 16 9.09 10.18 -4.07
CA MET A 16 9.84 9.15 -4.79
C MET A 16 10.15 9.54 -6.25
N GLY A 17 10.04 10.84 -6.59
CA GLY A 17 10.35 11.37 -7.90
C GLY A 17 9.18 11.39 -8.88
N GLY A 18 7.94 11.25 -8.40
CA GLY A 18 6.70 11.38 -9.18
C GLY A 18 6.49 10.27 -10.20
N GLY A 19 7.28 9.20 -10.11
CA GLY A 19 7.16 8.03 -10.97
C GLY A 19 6.06 7.08 -10.51
N ILE A 20 5.52 6.30 -11.45
CA ILE A 20 4.63 5.18 -11.13
C ILE A 20 5.44 4.11 -10.39
N THR A 21 5.01 3.78 -9.18
CA THR A 21 5.53 2.66 -8.39
C THR A 21 4.57 1.49 -8.48
N THR A 22 5.09 0.30 -8.76
CA THR A 22 4.31 -0.95 -8.81
C THR A 22 4.92 -1.95 -7.87
N MET A 23 4.10 -2.49 -6.96
CA MET A 23 4.47 -3.57 -6.07
C MET A 23 3.64 -4.81 -6.39
N LEU A 24 4.33 -5.93 -6.58
CA LEU A 24 3.72 -7.24 -6.75
C LEU A 24 3.80 -7.98 -5.41
N ASN A 25 2.71 -8.62 -5.02
CA ASN A 25 2.56 -9.36 -3.77
C ASN A 25 3.06 -8.61 -2.52
N PRO A 26 2.67 -7.33 -2.32
CA PRO A 26 3.11 -6.56 -1.17
C PRO A 26 2.63 -7.19 0.14
N ARG A 27 3.51 -7.25 1.13
CA ARG A 27 3.23 -7.70 2.50
C ARG A 27 3.84 -6.70 3.48
N ILE A 28 2.99 -6.08 4.28
CA ILE A 28 3.42 -5.23 5.40
C ILE A 28 4.01 -6.14 6.48
N THR A 29 5.30 -5.96 6.78
CA THR A 29 6.04 -6.74 7.79
C THR A 29 6.10 -6.02 9.13
N THR A 30 6.05 -4.69 9.13
CA THR A 30 6.08 -3.84 10.31
C THR A 30 5.07 -2.69 10.13
N ALA A 31 4.36 -2.32 11.19
CA ALA A 31 3.45 -1.17 11.23
C ALA A 31 3.51 -0.49 12.61
N GLN A 32 3.82 0.79 12.65
CA GLN A 32 4.08 1.54 13.89
C GLN A 32 3.50 2.96 13.88
N GLN A 33 3.32 3.51 15.08
CA GLN A 33 2.81 4.86 15.35
C GLN A 33 1.49 5.13 14.64
N TYR A 34 0.43 4.50 15.16
CA TYR A 34 -0.90 4.62 14.60
C TYR A 34 -1.49 6.00 14.85
N TYR A 35 -2.21 6.52 13.85
CA TYR A 35 -2.90 7.80 13.90
C TYR A 35 -4.25 7.72 13.18
N GLU A 36 -5.15 8.60 13.58
CA GLU A 36 -6.46 8.78 12.93
C GLU A 36 -6.32 9.69 11.72
N THR A 37 -6.92 9.32 10.61
CA THR A 37 -6.93 10.07 9.35
C THR A 37 -8.26 9.87 8.63
N ALA A 38 -8.43 10.52 7.48
CA ALA A 38 -9.56 10.29 6.59
C ALA A 38 -9.07 9.82 5.22
N GLU A 39 -9.78 8.88 4.61
CA GLU A 39 -9.49 8.34 3.28
C GLU A 39 -10.71 8.43 2.38
N GLY A 40 -10.47 8.83 1.13
CA GLY A 40 -11.35 8.52 0.01
C GLY A 40 -10.91 7.21 -0.65
N CYS A 41 -11.79 6.60 -1.44
CA CYS A 41 -11.49 5.42 -2.24
C CYS A 41 -12.14 5.59 -3.60
N LEU A 42 -11.45 5.28 -4.70
CA LEU A 42 -12.07 5.35 -6.04
C LEU A 42 -13.27 4.41 -6.21
N SER A 43 -13.39 3.40 -5.34
CA SER A 43 -14.50 2.46 -5.33
C SER A 43 -15.71 2.91 -4.49
N LEU A 44 -15.61 4.03 -3.76
CA LEU A 44 -16.65 4.50 -2.84
C LEU A 44 -16.81 6.01 -2.87
N ASP A 45 -18.03 6.51 -2.73
CA ASP A 45 -18.26 7.94 -2.57
C ASP A 45 -17.87 8.43 -1.17
N GLY A 46 -17.29 9.63 -1.12
CA GLY A 46 -16.95 10.35 0.09
C GLY A 46 -15.70 9.87 0.81
N GLU A 47 -15.43 10.48 1.97
CA GLU A 47 -14.31 10.12 2.85
C GLU A 47 -14.81 9.40 4.11
N ARG A 48 -13.97 8.51 4.67
CA ARG A 48 -14.23 7.78 5.92
C ARG A 48 -13.05 7.93 6.86
N ALA A 49 -13.32 8.01 8.16
CA ALA A 49 -12.29 8.01 9.19
C ALA A 49 -11.68 6.61 9.32
N VAL A 50 -10.36 6.53 9.34
CA VAL A 50 -9.60 5.29 9.46
C VAL A 50 -8.37 5.48 10.34
N THR A 51 -7.90 4.38 10.93
CA THR A 51 -6.63 4.35 11.68
C THR A 51 -5.53 3.74 10.82
N ARG A 52 -4.40 4.43 10.67
CA ARG A 52 -3.26 3.98 9.85
C ARG A 52 -1.95 4.07 10.62
N ALA A 53 -0.99 3.23 10.26
CA ALA A 53 0.37 3.34 10.76
C ALA A 53 1.13 4.46 10.03
N GLN A 54 1.78 5.34 10.78
CA GLN A 54 2.64 6.39 10.22
C GLN A 54 3.90 5.83 9.58
N TYR A 55 4.38 4.66 10.03
CA TYR A 55 5.57 3.99 9.52
C TYR A 55 5.27 2.52 9.23
N ILE A 56 5.64 2.07 8.03
CA ILE A 56 5.53 0.66 7.64
C ILE A 56 6.81 0.15 6.99
N GLU A 57 7.04 -1.16 7.10
CA GLU A 57 8.00 -1.89 6.25
C GLU A 57 7.22 -2.88 5.38
N VAL A 58 7.65 -3.03 4.14
CA VAL A 58 6.95 -3.80 3.12
C VAL A 58 7.91 -4.69 2.36
N ASP A 59 7.62 -5.98 2.35
CA ASP A 59 8.20 -6.94 1.40
C ASP A 59 7.35 -6.97 0.13
N TYR A 60 7.97 -6.88 -1.04
CA TYR A 60 7.27 -6.96 -2.32
C TYR A 60 8.22 -7.38 -3.45
N ASP A 61 7.68 -7.86 -4.56
CA ASP A 61 8.43 -8.04 -5.80
C ASP A 61 8.22 -6.82 -6.71
N ASN A 62 9.30 -6.35 -7.36
CA ASN A 62 9.15 -5.33 -8.40
C ASN A 62 8.63 -5.93 -9.72
N THR A 63 8.41 -5.07 -10.72
CA THR A 63 7.94 -5.48 -12.06
C THR A 63 8.86 -6.45 -12.81
N LYS A 64 10.09 -6.66 -12.32
CA LYS A 64 11.04 -7.65 -12.86
C LYS A 64 11.04 -8.96 -12.04
N GLY A 65 10.10 -9.13 -11.11
CA GLY A 65 10.01 -10.28 -10.21
C GLY A 65 11.16 -10.37 -9.20
N LYS A 66 11.83 -9.24 -8.90
CA LYS A 66 12.92 -9.22 -7.91
C LYS A 66 12.38 -8.80 -6.55
N PRO A 67 12.70 -9.56 -5.48
CA PRO A 67 12.26 -9.22 -4.13
C PRO A 67 12.92 -7.93 -3.65
N ARG A 68 12.13 -7.15 -2.92
CA ARG A 68 12.48 -5.88 -2.29
C ARG A 68 11.93 -5.86 -0.88
N HIS A 69 12.64 -5.14 -0.03
CA HIS A 69 12.21 -4.75 1.30
C HIS A 69 12.44 -3.25 1.41
N ALA A 70 11.42 -2.49 1.80
CA ALA A 70 11.53 -1.04 1.91
C ALA A 70 10.66 -0.50 3.05
N ARG A 71 11.10 0.62 3.61
CA ARG A 71 10.36 1.40 4.61
C ARG A 71 9.64 2.55 3.92
N PHE A 72 8.40 2.79 4.33
CA PHE A 72 7.58 3.91 3.90
C PHE A 72 7.00 4.63 5.12
N GLU A 73 6.72 5.91 4.96
CA GLU A 73 6.14 6.73 6.03
C GLU A 73 5.13 7.75 5.49
N GLY A 74 4.37 8.35 6.40
CA GLY A 74 3.41 9.41 6.08
C GLY A 74 2.36 8.98 5.06
N PHE A 75 2.10 9.84 4.08
CA PHE A 75 1.02 9.64 3.12
C PHE A 75 1.26 8.43 2.21
N THR A 76 2.51 8.15 1.84
CA THR A 76 2.87 6.97 1.04
C THR A 76 2.62 5.68 1.82
N ALA A 77 2.94 5.66 3.12
CA ALA A 77 2.59 4.53 3.97
C ALA A 77 1.07 4.35 4.06
N GLN A 78 0.30 5.44 4.15
CA GLN A 78 -1.16 5.42 4.17
C GLN A 78 -1.73 4.81 2.88
N ILE A 79 -1.27 5.27 1.70
CA ILE A 79 -1.68 4.73 0.39
C ILE A 79 -1.38 3.23 0.30
N ILE A 80 -0.17 2.80 0.66
CA ILE A 80 0.20 1.38 0.56
C ILE A 80 -0.69 0.52 1.47
N GLN A 81 -0.99 0.96 2.69
CA GLN A 81 -1.92 0.25 3.58
C GLN A 81 -3.32 0.12 2.96
N HIS A 82 -3.83 1.19 2.36
CA HIS A 82 -5.12 1.19 1.66
C HIS A 82 -5.17 0.18 0.51
N GLU A 83 -4.20 0.22 -0.40
CA GLU A 83 -4.19 -0.64 -1.58
C GLU A 83 -3.91 -2.12 -1.22
N VAL A 84 -3.13 -2.38 -0.17
CA VAL A 84 -2.95 -3.72 0.37
C VAL A 84 -4.25 -4.26 0.96
N ASP A 85 -5.03 -3.44 1.66
CA ASP A 85 -6.34 -3.86 2.19
C ASP A 85 -7.29 -4.27 1.05
N HIS A 86 -7.30 -3.56 -0.08
CA HIS A 86 -8.06 -3.94 -1.27
C HIS A 86 -7.67 -5.33 -1.79
N CYS A 87 -6.37 -5.64 -1.81
CA CYS A 87 -5.87 -6.95 -2.21
C CYS A 87 -6.33 -8.08 -1.27
N LEU A 88 -6.71 -7.75 -0.03
CA LEU A 88 -7.22 -8.67 0.98
C LEU A 88 -8.76 -8.66 1.07
N GLY A 89 -9.45 -7.94 0.17
CA GLY A 89 -10.91 -7.80 0.18
C GLY A 89 -11.44 -6.96 1.33
N LYS A 90 -10.59 -6.14 1.95
CA LYS A 90 -10.96 -5.17 2.98
C LYS A 90 -11.10 -3.79 2.34
N ILE A 91 -12.09 -3.03 2.79
CA ILE A 91 -12.32 -1.65 2.33
C ILE A 91 -12.32 -0.74 3.57
N ILE A 92 -11.96 0.53 3.35
CA ILE A 92 -11.96 1.63 4.34
C ILE A 92 -13.30 1.85 5.04
#